data_AF-A0A816NRD9-F1
#
_entry.id   AF-A0A816NRD9-F1
#
_cell.length_a   1.000
_cell.length_b   1.000
_cell.length_c   1.000
_cell.angle_alpha   90.00
_cell.angle_beta   90.00
_cell.angle_gamma   90.00
#
_symmetry.space_group_name_H-M   'P 1'
#
loop_
_entity.id
_entity.type
_entity.pdbx_description
1 polymer ?
#
loop_
_entity_poly.entity_id
_entity_poly.type
_entity_poly.pdbx_seq_one_letter_code
_entity_poly.pdbx_strand_id
1 'polypeptide(L)'
;DPKQYSLIEPKRKKSPVILLSTLHEYSEVLDDNKYLPVVIHNYNQIKVGVDFVDQCINNYTVRRITRIWPLIVFFNMIDIAAINTMPIWLYHNPDWNINKSHVRRFFLGQLSKYLTKSHNEHRDEEPHLSLKTKLALESLEYNLDREISITENQNDDLVKRKKICFLCPTHPGRKVRQRCDACQNHVYNYHAISKRTEQSYVNHVNQILQLIETLDTKLSDNPDQSELKLFTSHECHHVLFYFIRFSK
;
A
#
# COMPACT_ATOMS: atom_id res chain seq x y z
N ASP A 1 -9.58 37.85 41.06
CA ASP A 1 -8.77 38.61 40.08
C ASP A 1 -9.29 38.42 38.66
N PRO A 2 -9.40 39.49 37.85
CA PRO A 2 -9.78 39.35 36.46
C PRO A 2 -8.62 38.73 35.66
N LYS A 3 -8.90 37.67 34.90
CA LYS A 3 -7.92 37.06 33.99
C LYS A 3 -7.45 38.13 32.99
N GLN A 4 -6.15 38.44 32.98
CA GLN A 4 -5.55 39.31 31.97
C GLN A 4 -5.41 38.53 30.66
N TYR A 5 -6.04 39.04 29.60
CA TYR A 5 -5.89 38.51 28.25
C TYR A 5 -4.82 39.32 27.52
N SER A 6 -3.72 38.69 27.14
CA SER A 6 -2.64 39.33 26.38
C SER A 6 -2.99 39.41 24.89
N LEU A 7 -3.19 40.62 24.36
CA LEU A 7 -3.38 40.87 22.93
C LEU A 7 -2.02 41.14 22.27
N ILE A 8 -1.66 40.40 21.22
CA ILE A 8 -0.35 40.51 20.56
C ILE A 8 -0.53 41.22 19.21
N GLU A 9 0.07 42.40 19.06
CA GLU A 9 0.03 43.17 17.81
C GLU A 9 1.15 42.74 16.83
N PRO A 10 0.84 42.54 15.54
CA PRO A 10 1.78 42.10 14.52
C PRO A 10 2.57 43.28 13.94
N LYS A 11 3.74 43.00 13.34
CA LYS A 11 4.42 43.98 12.47
C LYS A 11 3.50 44.38 11.31
N ARG A 12 3.43 45.69 11.04
CA ARG A 12 2.46 46.51 10.25
C ARG A 12 1.94 46.01 8.88
N LYS A 13 2.28 44.80 8.42
CA LYS A 13 1.76 44.17 7.18
C LYS A 13 1.08 42.81 7.37
N LYS A 14 1.06 42.25 8.59
CA LYS A 14 0.38 40.98 8.88
C LYS A 14 -0.85 41.24 9.72
N SER A 15 -1.90 40.43 9.52
CA SER A 15 -3.07 40.43 10.38
C SER A 15 -2.69 40.10 11.82
N PRO A 16 -3.37 40.69 12.82
CA PRO A 16 -3.09 40.39 14.22
C PRO A 16 -3.40 38.93 14.52
N VAL A 17 -2.52 38.31 15.29
CA VAL A 17 -2.67 36.92 15.74
C VAL A 17 -3.12 36.96 17.19
N ILE A 18 -4.34 36.54 17.43
CA ILE A 18 -4.90 36.43 18.78
C ILE A 18 -4.79 34.97 19.21
N LEU A 19 -4.06 34.72 20.29
CA LEU A 19 -3.98 33.41 20.93
C LEU A 19 -4.55 33.51 22.34
N LEU A 20 -5.37 32.53 22.69
CA LEU A 20 -5.89 32.38 24.03
C LEU A 20 -5.21 31.16 24.68
N SER A 21 -4.67 31.35 25.88
CA SER A 21 -4.10 30.25 26.65
C SER A 21 -4.58 30.31 28.10
N THR A 22 -4.94 29.15 28.63
CA THR A 22 -5.22 28.95 30.06
C THR A 22 -4.01 28.36 30.80
N LEU A 23 -2.96 27.98 30.08
CA LEU A 23 -1.73 27.40 30.64
C LEU A 23 -0.76 28.49 31.13
N HIS A 24 -0.78 29.65 30.48
CA HIS A 24 0.14 30.74 30.77
C HIS A 24 -0.58 31.79 31.59
N GLU A 25 -0.11 32.01 32.82
CA GLU A 25 -0.63 33.04 33.73
C GLU A 25 -0.03 34.42 33.43
N TYR A 26 1.21 34.44 32.94
CA TYR A 26 1.96 35.65 32.65
C TYR A 26 2.34 35.76 31.17
N SER A 27 2.51 37.00 30.72
CA SER A 27 2.98 37.32 29.38
C SER A 27 4.50 37.27 29.33
N GLU A 28 5.05 36.09 29.10
CA GLU A 28 6.49 35.86 28.97
C GLU A 28 6.93 35.83 27.50
N VAL A 29 8.18 36.25 27.27
CA VAL A 29 8.83 36.26 25.97
C VAL A 29 10.10 35.43 26.07
N LEU A 30 10.34 34.58 25.08
CA LEU A 30 11.57 33.80 25.01
C LEU A 30 12.77 34.71 24.78
N ASP A 31 13.86 34.43 25.48
CA ASP A 31 15.17 35.05 25.27
C ASP A 31 15.89 34.36 24.09
N ASP A 32 15.26 34.41 22.93
CA ASP A 32 15.80 33.93 21.66
C ASP A 32 15.91 35.08 20.65
N ASN A 33 16.63 34.87 19.55
CA ASN A 33 16.82 35.89 18.52
C ASN A 33 15.50 36.40 17.89
N LYS A 34 14.38 35.71 18.14
CA LYS A 34 13.06 36.03 17.58
C LYS A 34 12.18 36.78 18.60
N TYR A 35 12.56 36.78 19.87
CA TYR A 35 11.82 37.36 20.99
C TYR A 35 10.33 37.02 20.91
N LEU A 36 10.06 35.73 20.69
CA LEU A 36 8.69 35.26 20.49
C LEU A 36 8.01 35.04 21.85
N PRO A 37 6.77 35.51 22.04
CA PRO A 37 5.97 35.17 23.22
C PRO A 37 5.94 33.66 23.44
N VAL A 38 6.16 33.22 24.69
CA VAL A 38 6.19 31.80 25.09
C VAL A 38 4.91 31.08 24.64
N VAL A 39 3.76 31.77 24.74
CA VAL A 39 2.45 31.26 24.28
C VAL A 39 2.47 30.88 22.79
N ILE A 40 3.06 31.73 21.93
CA ILE A 40 3.15 31.44 20.49
C ILE A 40 4.12 30.29 20.23
N HIS A 41 5.23 30.24 20.96
CA HIS A 41 6.19 29.15 20.84
C HIS A 41 5.53 27.80 21.16
N ASN A 42 4.89 27.70 22.33
CA ASN A 42 4.22 26.48 22.78
C ASN A 42 3.08 26.07 21.84
N TYR A 43 2.27 27.03 21.37
CA TYR A 43 1.25 26.76 20.35
C TYR A 43 1.87 26.17 19.07
N ASN A 44 2.96 26.75 18.57
CA ASN A 44 3.62 26.28 17.36
C ASN A 44 4.21 24.86 17.49
N GLN A 45 4.62 24.44 18.69
CA GLN A 45 5.12 23.08 18.92
C GLN A 45 4.01 22.02 18.78
N ILE A 46 2.78 22.33 19.17
CA ILE A 46 1.68 21.34 19.24
C ILE A 46 0.66 21.46 18.11
N LYS A 47 0.53 22.63 17.47
CA LYS A 47 -0.53 22.90 16.48
C LYS A 47 -0.50 21.97 15.26
N VAL A 48 0.65 21.35 14.99
CA VAL A 48 0.89 20.53 13.78
C VAL A 48 0.32 19.11 13.92
N GLY A 49 -0.15 18.72 15.11
CA GLY A 49 -0.58 17.33 15.37
C GLY A 49 -1.66 16.83 14.40
N VAL A 50 -2.71 17.63 14.17
CA VAL A 50 -3.81 17.25 13.26
C VAL A 50 -3.33 17.23 11.80
N ASP A 51 -2.62 18.28 11.36
CA ASP A 51 -2.08 18.36 10.00
C ASP A 51 -1.13 17.20 9.70
N PHE A 52 -0.35 16.76 10.68
CA PHE A 52 0.52 15.60 10.56
C PHE A 52 -0.28 14.31 10.35
N VAL A 53 -1.34 14.09 11.12
CA VAL A 53 -2.23 12.94 10.95
C VAL A 53 -2.90 12.99 9.57
N ASP A 54 -3.40 14.14 9.14
CA ASP A 54 -4.02 14.32 7.82
C ASP A 54 -3.03 14.02 6.68
N GLN A 55 -1.80 14.50 6.79
CA GLN A 55 -0.73 14.18 5.85
C GLN A 55 -0.42 12.68 5.85
N CYS A 56 -0.43 12.04 7.02
CA CYS A 56 -0.22 10.60 7.14
C CYS A 56 -1.30 9.80 6.42
N ILE A 57 -2.57 10.16 6.64
CA ILE A 57 -3.72 9.52 5.99
C ILE A 57 -3.66 9.73 4.48
N ASN A 58 -3.38 10.96 4.01
CA ASN A 58 -3.38 11.27 2.59
C ASN A 58 -2.34 10.45 1.80
N ASN A 59 -1.21 10.10 2.41
CA ASN A 59 -0.18 9.29 1.76
C ASN A 59 -0.55 7.79 1.67
N TYR A 60 -1.35 7.26 2.60
CA TYR A 60 -1.74 5.84 2.64
C TYR A 60 -3.18 5.66 3.13
N THR A 61 -4.14 6.10 2.31
CA THR A 61 -5.56 5.98 2.62
C THR A 61 -6.19 4.75 1.98
N VAL A 62 -7.11 4.09 2.71
CA VAL A 62 -7.97 3.04 2.15
C VAL A 62 -9.24 3.57 1.50
N ARG A 63 -9.45 4.90 1.50
CA ARG A 63 -10.65 5.54 0.94
C ARG A 63 -10.86 5.15 -0.53
N ARG A 64 -12.14 4.98 -0.87
CA ARG A 64 -12.61 4.72 -2.22
C ARG A 64 -13.69 5.72 -2.60
N ILE A 65 -13.77 6.02 -3.90
CA ILE A 65 -14.88 6.80 -4.45
C ILE A 65 -16.17 6.00 -4.23
N THR A 66 -17.07 6.54 -3.42
CA THR A 66 -18.35 5.92 -3.07
C THR A 66 -19.41 7.00 -2.88
N ARG A 67 -20.67 6.64 -3.12
CA ARG A 67 -21.84 7.51 -2.86
C ARG A 67 -22.48 7.23 -1.49
N ILE A 68 -21.91 6.31 -0.72
CA ILE A 68 -22.46 5.82 0.55
C ILE A 68 -21.66 6.47 1.68
N TRP A 69 -22.23 7.49 2.33
CA TRP A 69 -21.53 8.24 3.39
C TRP A 69 -21.06 7.37 4.57
N PRO A 70 -21.79 6.31 5.02
CA PRO A 70 -21.29 5.45 6.10
C PRO A 70 -19.99 4.75 5.74
N LEU A 71 -19.81 4.41 4.45
CA LEU A 71 -18.59 3.76 3.99
C LEU A 71 -17.39 4.70 4.04
N ILE A 72 -17.60 6.01 3.83
CA ILE A 72 -16.56 7.03 3.99
C ILE A 72 -16.09 7.09 5.44
N VAL A 73 -17.04 7.10 6.39
CA VAL A 73 -16.72 7.07 7.83
C VAL A 73 -15.97 5.79 8.18
N PHE A 74 -16.40 4.64 7.65
CA PHE A 74 -15.71 3.37 7.85
C PHE A 74 -14.25 3.39 7.36
N PHE A 75 -13.99 3.93 6.16
CA PHE A 75 -12.62 4.07 5.67
C PHE A 75 -11.78 5.00 6.54
N ASN A 76 -12.34 6.12 7.00
CA ASN A 76 -11.64 7.02 7.93
C ASN A 76 -11.31 6.32 9.25
N MET A 77 -12.21 5.48 9.79
CA MET A 77 -11.93 4.70 10.99
C MET A 77 -10.77 3.72 10.79
N ILE A 78 -10.70 3.05 9.63
CA ILE A 78 -9.57 2.16 9.30
C ILE A 78 -8.25 2.95 9.22
N ASP A 79 -8.25 4.08 8.52
CA ASP A 79 -7.05 4.91 8.36
C ASP A 79 -6.53 5.40 9.72
N ILE A 80 -7.42 5.89 10.60
CA ILE A 80 -7.08 6.34 11.96
C ILE A 80 -6.58 5.17 12.83
N ALA A 81 -7.24 4.01 12.76
CA ALA A 81 -6.82 2.83 13.52
C ALA A 81 -5.42 2.36 13.11
N ALA A 82 -5.12 2.36 11.81
CA ALA A 82 -3.80 1.98 11.31
C ALA A 82 -2.70 2.96 11.76
N ILE A 83 -2.99 4.26 11.81
CA ILE A 83 -2.05 5.27 12.34
C ILE A 83 -1.82 5.09 13.84
N ASN A 84 -2.88 4.83 14.61
CA ASN A 84 -2.78 4.71 16.06
C ASN A 84 -2.09 3.41 16.52
N THR A 85 -2.22 2.33 15.76
CA THR A 85 -1.63 1.03 16.10
C THR A 85 -0.13 0.97 15.81
N MET A 86 0.38 1.73 14.84
CA MET A 86 1.80 1.70 14.47
C MET A 86 2.73 2.16 15.61
N PRO A 87 2.54 3.31 16.28
CA PRO A 87 3.38 3.71 17.40
C PRO A 87 3.37 2.69 18.54
N ILE A 88 2.22 2.08 18.82
CA ILE A 88 2.09 1.02 19.84
C ILE A 88 2.96 -0.19 19.45
N TRP A 89 2.90 -0.61 18.20
CA TRP A 89 3.74 -1.70 17.69
C TRP A 89 5.24 -1.38 17.78
N LEU A 90 5.65 -0.19 17.34
CA LEU A 90 7.04 0.25 17.38
C LEU A 90 7.56 0.42 18.80
N TYR A 91 6.70 0.82 19.74
CA TYR A 91 7.04 0.88 21.16
C TYR A 91 7.42 -0.49 21.73
N HIS A 92 6.68 -1.53 21.34
CA HIS A 92 6.98 -2.91 21.76
C HIS A 92 8.10 -3.57 20.93
N ASN A 93 8.37 -3.07 19.72
CA ASN A 93 9.34 -3.64 18.79
C ASN A 93 10.28 -2.54 18.27
N PRO A 94 11.14 -1.97 19.13
CA PRO A 94 11.96 -0.80 18.77
C PRO A 94 12.94 -1.11 17.63
N ASP A 95 13.44 -2.35 17.56
CA ASP A 95 14.42 -2.79 16.56
C ASP A 95 13.81 -3.13 15.19
N TRP A 96 12.48 -3.09 15.08
CA TRP A 96 11.76 -3.46 13.87
C TRP A 96 11.95 -2.39 12.79
N ASN A 97 12.68 -2.72 11.72
CA ASN A 97 12.91 -1.86 10.56
C ASN A 97 13.57 -0.49 10.85
N ILE A 98 14.40 -0.38 11.90
CA ILE A 98 15.12 0.85 12.29
C ILE A 98 15.82 1.54 11.11
N ASN A 99 16.47 0.77 10.22
CA ASN A 99 17.29 1.31 9.13
C ASN A 99 16.52 1.60 7.84
N LYS A 100 15.17 1.54 7.86
CA LYS A 100 14.34 1.72 6.67
C LYS A 100 13.66 3.08 6.69
N SER A 101 13.74 3.82 5.58
CA SER A 101 13.03 5.10 5.41
C SER A 101 11.50 4.95 5.36
N HIS A 102 10.99 3.79 4.90
CA HIS A 102 9.57 3.54 4.64
C HIS A 102 8.88 2.65 5.68
N VAL A 103 9.22 2.81 6.97
CA VAL A 103 8.68 2.00 8.09
C VAL A 103 7.16 1.84 8.03
N ARG A 104 6.42 2.94 7.77
CA ARG A 104 4.95 2.92 7.69
C ARG A 104 4.42 2.02 6.58
N ARG A 105 5.06 2.03 5.40
CA ARG A 105 4.64 1.19 4.26
C ARG A 105 4.79 -0.29 4.60
N PHE A 106 5.91 -0.66 5.22
CA PHE A 106 6.13 -2.02 5.70
C PHE A 106 5.11 -2.42 6.76
N PHE A 107 4.80 -1.50 7.69
CA PHE A 107 3.87 -1.78 8.78
C PHE A 107 2.47 -2.07 8.23
N LEU A 108 1.96 -1.20 7.35
CA LEU A 108 0.67 -1.38 6.70
C LEU A 108 0.63 -2.65 5.83
N GLY A 109 1.72 -2.96 5.13
CA GLY A 109 1.87 -4.20 4.37
C GLY A 109 1.74 -5.44 5.26
N GLN A 110 2.48 -5.51 6.36
CA GLN A 110 2.39 -6.62 7.30
C GLN A 110 1.01 -6.68 7.96
N LEU A 111 0.48 -5.56 8.42
CA LEU A 111 -0.86 -5.48 9.00
C LEU A 111 -1.91 -6.07 8.04
N SER A 112 -1.87 -5.70 6.76
CA SER A 112 -2.79 -6.23 5.75
C SER A 112 -2.63 -7.74 5.54
N LYS A 113 -1.40 -8.27 5.54
CA LYS A 113 -1.14 -9.71 5.45
C LYS A 113 -1.72 -10.45 6.65
N TYR A 114 -1.51 -9.94 7.87
CA TYR A 114 -2.05 -10.56 9.09
C TYR A 114 -3.57 -10.53 9.15
N LEU A 115 -4.21 -9.42 8.77
CA LEU A 115 -5.67 -9.30 8.75
C LEU A 115 -6.34 -10.22 7.72
N THR A 116 -5.66 -10.51 6.62
CA THR A 116 -6.20 -11.36 5.54
C THR A 116 -5.78 -12.83 5.64
N LYS A 117 -4.89 -13.17 6.58
CA LYS A 117 -4.27 -14.50 6.70
C LYS A 117 -5.28 -15.64 6.72
N SER A 118 -6.19 -15.65 7.69
CA SER A 118 -7.19 -16.73 7.83
C SER A 118 -8.08 -16.88 6.60
N HIS A 119 -8.44 -15.77 5.96
CA HIS A 119 -9.23 -15.80 4.74
C HIS A 119 -8.43 -16.40 3.57
N ASN A 120 -7.17 -16.01 3.43
CA ASN A 120 -6.30 -16.50 2.36
C ASN A 120 -5.94 -17.97 2.55
N GLU A 121 -5.71 -18.43 3.78
CA GLU A 121 -5.49 -19.85 4.11
C GLU A 121 -6.69 -20.71 3.71
N HIS A 122 -7.91 -20.28 4.05
CA HIS A 122 -9.11 -21.01 3.64
C HIS A 122 -9.30 -21.03 2.12
N ARG A 123 -8.99 -19.92 1.45
CA ARG A 123 -9.01 -19.85 -0.02
C ARG A 123 -7.96 -20.75 -0.64
N ASP A 124 -6.79 -20.89 -0.02
CA ASP A 124 -5.72 -21.75 -0.50
C ASP A 124 -6.11 -23.23 -0.48
N GLU A 125 -7.09 -23.61 0.36
CA GLU A 125 -7.67 -24.95 0.45
C GLU A 125 -8.79 -25.23 -0.59
N GLU A 126 -9.35 -24.24 -1.29
CA GLU A 126 -10.43 -24.54 -2.23
C GLU A 126 -9.89 -25.15 -3.54
N PRO A 127 -10.51 -26.21 -4.08
CA PRO A 127 -9.98 -26.93 -5.25
C PRO A 127 -10.11 -26.16 -6.57
N HIS A 128 -11.03 -25.19 -6.65
CA HIS A 128 -11.46 -24.55 -7.89
C HIS A 128 -11.25 -23.03 -7.89
N LEU A 129 -10.06 -22.57 -7.51
CA LEU A 129 -9.70 -21.16 -7.64
C LEU A 129 -9.41 -20.81 -9.11
N SER A 130 -9.81 -19.59 -9.49
CA SER A 130 -9.33 -19.00 -10.73
C SER A 130 -7.80 -18.88 -10.71
N LEU A 131 -7.16 -19.10 -11.86
CA LEU A 131 -5.69 -18.97 -11.99
C LEU A 131 -5.18 -17.63 -11.45
N LYS A 132 -5.96 -16.59 -11.70
CA LYS A 132 -5.73 -15.23 -11.24
C LYS A 132 -5.55 -15.13 -9.71
N THR A 133 -6.39 -15.85 -8.96
CA THR A 133 -6.35 -15.87 -7.50
C THR A 133 -5.21 -16.74 -7.00
N LYS A 134 -4.93 -17.85 -7.68
CA LYS A 134 -3.77 -18.70 -7.40
C LYS A 134 -2.48 -17.88 -7.47
N LEU A 135 -2.19 -17.23 -8.61
CA LEU A 135 -0.99 -16.40 -8.76
C LEU A 135 -0.88 -15.29 -7.68
N ALA A 136 -2.01 -14.72 -7.23
CA ALA A 136 -2.01 -13.74 -6.15
C ALA A 136 -1.64 -14.36 -4.79
N LEU A 137 -2.18 -15.53 -4.45
CA LEU A 137 -1.83 -16.27 -3.24
C LEU A 137 -0.36 -16.70 -3.25
N GLU A 138 0.14 -17.14 -4.41
CA GLU A 138 1.55 -17.48 -4.61
C GLU A 138 2.46 -16.27 -4.34
N SER A 139 2.10 -15.09 -4.86
CA SER A 139 2.87 -13.85 -4.63
C SER A 139 2.93 -13.42 -3.17
N LEU A 140 2.01 -13.95 -2.35
CA LEU A 140 1.94 -13.73 -0.91
C LEU A 140 2.56 -14.88 -0.11
N GLU A 141 3.25 -15.81 -0.79
CA GLU A 141 3.96 -16.96 -0.22
C GLU A 141 3.03 -18.04 0.38
N TYR A 142 1.80 -18.16 -0.14
CA TYR A 142 0.91 -19.30 0.15
C TYR A 142 1.21 -20.47 -0.81
N ASN A 143 1.16 -21.71 -0.30
CA ASN A 143 1.62 -22.91 -1.01
C ASN A 143 0.52 -23.50 -1.91
N LEU A 144 0.62 -23.26 -3.21
CA LEU A 144 -0.29 -23.84 -4.21
C LEU A 144 0.15 -25.21 -4.73
N ASP A 145 1.23 -25.78 -4.17
CA ASP A 145 1.71 -27.13 -4.46
C ASP A 145 0.78 -28.20 -3.84
N ARG A 146 -0.51 -28.09 -4.09
CA ARG A 146 -1.30 -29.31 -4.25
C ARG A 146 -0.89 -29.86 -5.59
N GLU A 147 -0.05 -30.90 -5.54
CA GLU A 147 0.09 -31.88 -6.61
C GLU A 147 -1.24 -31.93 -7.33
N ILE A 148 -1.23 -31.50 -8.60
CA ILE A 148 -2.34 -31.81 -9.48
C ILE A 148 -2.37 -33.33 -9.40
N SER A 149 -3.29 -33.89 -8.62
CA SER A 149 -3.65 -35.29 -8.68
C SER A 149 -4.27 -35.44 -10.05
N ILE A 150 -3.40 -35.50 -11.06
CA ILE A 150 -3.62 -36.18 -12.31
C ILE A 150 -3.86 -37.59 -11.81
N THR A 151 -5.13 -37.92 -11.56
CA THR A 151 -5.55 -39.31 -11.69
C THR A 151 -5.10 -39.69 -13.08
N GLU A 152 -3.93 -40.33 -13.16
CA GLU A 152 -3.46 -41.00 -14.34
C GLU A 152 -4.47 -42.10 -14.60
N ASN A 153 -5.57 -41.74 -15.27
CA ASN A 153 -6.25 -42.69 -16.12
C ASN A 153 -5.25 -42.96 -17.26
N GLN A 154 -4.33 -43.87 -16.97
CA GLN A 154 -3.63 -44.67 -17.96
C GLN A 154 -4.75 -45.32 -18.77
N ASN A 155 -4.89 -44.86 -20.01
CA ASN A 155 -5.70 -45.36 -21.12
C ASN A 155 -6.50 -44.22 -21.76
N ASP A 156 -5.84 -43.47 -22.65
CA ASP A 156 -6.46 -43.06 -23.91
C ASP A 156 -5.35 -42.61 -24.87
N ASP A 157 -4.77 -43.61 -25.52
CA ASP A 157 -4.05 -43.42 -26.77
C ASP A 157 -5.02 -42.81 -27.81
N LEU A 158 -4.49 -41.90 -28.63
CA LEU A 158 -5.04 -41.48 -29.94
C LEU A 158 -6.18 -40.45 -30.03
N VAL A 159 -6.22 -39.38 -29.21
CA VAL A 159 -6.62 -38.06 -29.76
C VAL A 159 -5.88 -36.95 -29.02
N LYS A 160 -5.02 -36.17 -29.71
CA LYS A 160 -4.43 -34.92 -29.20
C LYS A 160 -5.54 -33.88 -28.93
N ARG A 161 -6.24 -34.01 -27.79
CA ARG A 161 -7.35 -33.14 -27.36
C ARG A 161 -6.79 -31.74 -27.11
N LYS A 162 -7.37 -30.75 -27.79
CA LYS A 162 -7.01 -29.35 -27.60
C LYS A 162 -7.54 -28.90 -26.23
N LYS A 163 -6.72 -28.27 -25.37
CA LYS A 163 -7.15 -27.65 -24.11
C LYS A 163 -7.07 -26.12 -24.21
N ILE A 164 -7.75 -25.42 -23.30
CA ILE A 164 -7.66 -23.94 -23.22
C ILE A 164 -6.24 -23.57 -22.77
N CYS A 165 -5.75 -22.42 -23.24
CA CYS A 165 -4.45 -21.91 -22.82
C CYS A 165 -4.44 -21.64 -21.31
N PHE A 166 -3.45 -22.18 -20.60
CA PHE A 166 -3.24 -21.99 -19.17
C PHE A 166 -3.20 -20.50 -18.80
N LEU A 167 -2.38 -19.70 -19.51
CA LEU A 167 -2.25 -18.25 -19.26
C LEU A 167 -3.46 -17.40 -19.73
N CYS A 168 -4.41 -17.98 -20.46
CA CYS A 168 -5.55 -17.25 -21.04
C CYS A 168 -6.84 -18.07 -20.93
N PRO A 169 -7.32 -18.37 -19.71
CA PRO A 169 -8.48 -19.22 -19.50
C PRO A 169 -9.79 -18.59 -19.98
N THR A 170 -9.84 -17.25 -20.06
CA THR A 170 -11.03 -16.48 -20.41
C THR A 170 -11.17 -16.16 -21.89
N HIS A 171 -10.21 -16.51 -22.75
CA HIS A 171 -10.29 -16.20 -24.18
C HIS A 171 -11.20 -17.23 -24.89
N PRO A 172 -12.44 -16.88 -25.26
CA PRO A 172 -13.39 -17.86 -25.76
C PRO A 172 -12.97 -18.26 -27.18
N GLY A 173 -12.79 -19.56 -27.41
CA GLY A 173 -12.83 -20.14 -28.76
C GLY A 173 -11.55 -20.78 -29.29
N ARG A 174 -10.35 -20.54 -28.74
CA ARG A 174 -9.13 -21.18 -29.25
C ARG A 174 -8.51 -22.14 -28.24
N LYS A 175 -8.86 -23.42 -28.40
CA LYS A 175 -8.17 -24.53 -27.74
C LYS A 175 -6.83 -24.77 -28.46
N VAL A 176 -5.75 -24.94 -27.71
CA VAL A 176 -4.39 -25.18 -28.19
C VAL A 176 -4.00 -26.64 -28.00
N ARG A 177 -3.11 -27.15 -28.85
CA ARG A 177 -2.48 -28.48 -28.70
C ARG A 177 -1.07 -28.41 -28.12
N GLN A 178 -0.45 -27.26 -28.23
CA GLN A 178 0.93 -27.06 -27.82
C GLN A 178 1.04 -27.01 -26.31
N ARG A 179 2.11 -27.61 -25.81
CA ARG A 179 2.47 -27.64 -24.40
C ARG A 179 3.75 -26.83 -24.19
N CYS A 180 3.89 -26.24 -23.02
CA CYS A 180 5.13 -25.62 -22.58
C CYS A 180 6.16 -26.73 -22.28
N ASP A 181 7.39 -26.58 -22.74
CA ASP A 181 8.42 -27.61 -22.53
C ASP A 181 8.80 -27.76 -21.05
N ALA A 182 8.71 -26.68 -20.27
CA ALA A 182 9.05 -26.68 -18.83
C ALA A 182 7.94 -27.27 -17.94
N CYS A 183 6.69 -26.81 -18.09
CA CYS A 183 5.60 -27.18 -17.18
C CYS A 183 4.52 -28.06 -17.84
N GLN A 184 4.68 -28.44 -19.11
CA GLN A 184 3.75 -29.29 -19.88
C GLN A 184 2.30 -28.78 -20.00
N ASN A 185 2.03 -27.58 -19.50
CA ASN A 185 0.74 -26.92 -19.60
C ASN A 185 0.43 -26.47 -21.02
N HIS A 186 -0.84 -26.50 -21.40
CA HIS A 186 -1.30 -26.12 -22.73
C HIS A 186 -1.22 -24.59 -22.91
N VAL A 187 -0.47 -24.11 -23.90
CA VAL A 187 -0.21 -22.68 -24.11
C VAL A 187 -0.24 -22.31 -25.59
N TYR A 188 -0.51 -21.05 -25.91
CA TYR A 188 -0.40 -20.54 -27.29
C TYR A 188 1.06 -20.48 -27.75
N ASN A 189 1.32 -20.54 -29.07
CA ASN A 189 2.67 -20.43 -29.66
C ASN A 189 3.47 -19.23 -29.14
N TYR A 190 2.83 -18.06 -29.00
CA TYR A 190 3.50 -16.86 -28.51
C TYR A 190 3.80 -16.90 -27.00
N HIS A 191 3.13 -17.76 -26.24
CA HIS A 191 3.49 -18.09 -24.86
C HIS A 191 4.53 -19.21 -24.78
N ALA A 192 4.59 -20.10 -25.77
CA ALA A 192 5.50 -21.24 -25.81
C ALA A 192 6.92 -20.89 -26.26
N ILE A 193 7.08 -19.93 -27.18
CA ILE A 193 8.39 -19.49 -27.73
C ILE A 193 9.05 -18.42 -26.84
N SER A 194 8.26 -17.81 -25.98
CA SER A 194 8.75 -16.82 -25.03
C SER A 194 9.46 -17.57 -23.90
N LYS A 195 10.78 -17.34 -23.73
CA LYS A 195 11.55 -17.62 -22.50
C LYS A 195 11.01 -16.81 -21.28
N ARG A 196 9.69 -16.70 -21.16
CA ARG A 196 8.94 -16.08 -20.09
C ARG A 196 7.99 -17.11 -19.48
N THR A 197 8.54 -18.24 -19.06
CA THR A 197 7.95 -19.06 -18.00
C THR A 197 8.06 -18.27 -16.67
N GLU A 198 7.37 -18.67 -15.59
CA GLU A 198 7.22 -17.95 -14.31
C GLU A 198 8.41 -17.06 -13.90
N GLN A 199 9.64 -17.51 -14.13
CA GLN A 199 10.85 -16.72 -13.91
C GLN A 199 10.85 -15.35 -14.57
N SER A 200 10.27 -15.12 -15.76
CA SER A 200 10.21 -13.77 -16.33
C SER A 200 9.09 -12.92 -15.75
N TYR A 201 7.99 -13.50 -15.27
CA TYR A 201 6.96 -12.72 -14.57
C TYR A 201 7.48 -12.33 -13.20
N VAL A 202 8.10 -13.28 -12.49
CA VAL A 202 8.83 -13.05 -11.24
C VAL A 202 10.00 -12.09 -11.46
N ASN A 203 10.80 -12.21 -12.51
CA ASN A 203 11.89 -11.27 -12.81
C ASN A 203 11.37 -9.89 -13.24
N HIS A 204 10.22 -9.80 -13.91
CA HIS A 204 9.61 -8.52 -14.29
C HIS A 204 8.95 -7.84 -13.09
N VAL A 205 8.31 -8.61 -12.20
CA VAL A 205 7.82 -8.13 -10.90
C VAL A 205 8.99 -7.72 -10.01
N ASN A 206 10.06 -8.50 -9.94
CA ASN A 206 11.28 -8.18 -9.20
C ASN A 206 12.04 -7.00 -9.80
N GLN A 207 12.06 -6.84 -11.13
CA GLN A 207 12.58 -5.63 -11.80
C GLN A 207 11.71 -4.43 -11.51
N ILE A 208 10.38 -4.57 -11.49
CA ILE A 208 9.47 -3.49 -11.09
C ILE A 208 9.67 -3.14 -9.60
N LEU A 209 9.84 -4.12 -8.72
CA LEU A 209 10.11 -3.91 -7.29
C LEU A 209 11.49 -3.26 -7.08
N GLN A 210 12.53 -3.67 -7.81
CA GLN A 210 13.84 -3.01 -7.82
C GLN A 210 13.80 -1.61 -8.42
N LEU A 211 12.99 -1.37 -9.46
CA LEU A 211 12.75 -0.05 -10.02
C LEU A 211 12.02 0.85 -9.03
N ILE A 212 11.04 0.31 -8.29
CA ILE A 212 10.37 1.02 -7.20
C ILE A 212 11.35 1.34 -6.07
N GLU A 213 12.17 0.39 -5.63
CA GLU A 213 13.20 0.63 -4.60
C GLU A 213 14.26 1.64 -5.06
N THR A 214 14.70 1.58 -6.32
CA THR A 214 15.67 2.54 -6.87
C THR A 214 15.07 3.93 -7.09
N LEU A 215 13.80 4.02 -7.48
CA LEU A 215 13.06 5.28 -7.54
C LEU A 215 12.84 5.87 -6.15
N ASP A 216 12.51 5.03 -5.16
CA ASP A 216 12.36 5.42 -3.75
C ASP A 216 13.71 5.93 -3.16
N THR A 217 14.85 5.32 -3.53
CA THR A 217 16.18 5.87 -3.15
C THR A 217 16.52 7.18 -3.86
N LYS A 218 16.20 7.32 -5.15
CA LYS A 218 16.44 8.57 -5.89
C LYS A 218 15.55 9.72 -5.41
N LEU A 219 14.35 9.42 -4.89
CA LEU A 219 13.46 10.36 -4.23
C LEU A 219 13.96 10.79 -2.84
N SER A 220 14.75 9.94 -2.16
CA SER A 220 15.43 10.27 -0.90
C SER A 220 16.63 11.21 -1.10
N ASP A 221 17.26 11.18 -2.27
CA ASP A 221 18.51 11.90 -2.55
C ASP A 221 18.33 13.27 -3.22
N ASN A 222 17.12 13.65 -3.66
CA ASN A 222 16.88 14.92 -4.34
C ASN A 222 15.51 15.57 -3.96
N PRO A 223 15.49 16.60 -3.08
CA PRO A 223 14.27 17.14 -2.48
C PRO A 223 13.59 18.27 -3.27
N ASP A 224 13.92 18.50 -4.55
CA ASP A 224 13.30 19.57 -5.33
C ASP A 224 11.92 19.15 -5.88
N GLN A 225 10.88 19.62 -5.17
CA GLN A 225 9.47 19.25 -5.30
C GLN A 225 8.72 19.79 -6.54
N SER A 226 9.39 20.21 -7.61
CA SER A 226 8.70 20.89 -8.73
C SER A 226 8.26 20.00 -9.91
N GLU A 227 8.76 18.78 -10.07
CA GLU A 227 8.37 17.91 -11.21
C GLU A 227 7.45 16.72 -10.84
N LEU A 228 7.16 16.50 -9.55
CA LEU A 228 6.43 15.31 -9.08
C LEU A 228 4.90 15.35 -9.17
N LYS A 229 4.31 16.33 -9.86
CA LYS A 229 2.85 16.48 -9.94
C LYS A 229 2.14 15.63 -11.00
N LEU A 230 2.84 14.85 -11.81
CA LEU A 230 2.19 14.02 -12.84
C LEU A 230 2.20 12.50 -12.61
N PHE A 231 2.93 11.96 -11.63
CA PHE A 231 3.12 10.50 -11.54
C PHE A 231 2.50 9.81 -10.32
N THR A 232 1.86 10.53 -9.40
CA THR A 232 1.38 9.95 -8.13
C THR A 232 -0.12 9.62 -8.07
N SER A 233 -0.90 9.84 -9.14
CA SER A 233 -2.34 9.50 -9.12
C SER A 233 -2.73 8.30 -9.98
N HIS A 234 -2.07 8.08 -11.14
CA HIS A 234 -2.56 7.10 -12.12
C HIS A 234 -1.95 5.69 -11.95
N GLU A 235 -0.71 5.57 -11.48
CA GLU A 235 -0.03 4.26 -11.37
C GLU A 235 -0.18 3.60 -9.98
N CYS A 236 -0.24 4.39 -8.91
CA CYS A 236 -0.61 3.86 -7.58
C CYS A 236 -2.06 3.35 -7.56
N HIS A 237 -2.94 3.98 -8.35
CA HIS A 237 -4.27 3.45 -8.62
C HIS A 237 -4.19 2.10 -9.33
N HIS A 238 -3.26 1.85 -10.25
CA HIS A 238 -3.14 0.54 -10.89
C HIS A 238 -2.79 -0.58 -9.91
N VAL A 239 -1.88 -0.38 -8.97
CA VAL A 239 -1.49 -1.43 -8.00
C VAL A 239 -2.63 -1.73 -7.01
N LEU A 240 -3.34 -0.70 -6.53
CA LEU A 240 -4.49 -0.87 -5.63
C LEU A 240 -5.77 -1.33 -6.37
N PHE A 241 -5.97 -0.95 -7.64
CA PHE A 241 -7.02 -1.50 -8.50
C PHE A 241 -6.73 -2.94 -8.90
N TYR A 242 -5.47 -3.35 -9.02
CA TYR A 242 -5.11 -4.76 -9.20
C TYR A 242 -5.50 -5.59 -7.98
N PHE A 243 -5.39 -5.09 -6.75
CA PHE A 243 -5.88 -5.82 -5.58
C PHE A 243 -7.42 -5.91 -5.51
N ILE A 244 -8.17 -4.86 -5.89
CA ILE A 244 -9.64 -4.83 -5.72
C ILE A 244 -10.42 -5.38 -6.93
N ARG A 245 -9.92 -5.24 -8.17
CA ARG A 245 -10.55 -5.82 -9.37
C ARG A 245 -10.30 -7.33 -9.51
N PHE A 246 -9.60 -7.93 -8.56
CA PHE A 246 -9.34 -9.36 -8.45
C PHE A 246 -10.25 -10.06 -7.42
N SER A 247 -11.01 -9.29 -6.63
CA SER A 247 -12.00 -9.79 -5.65
C SER A 247 -13.45 -9.77 -6.19
N LYS A 248 -13.66 -9.58 -7.49
CA LYS A 248 -14.97 -9.76 -8.16
C LYS A 248 -14.83 -10.68 -9.35
#